data_AF-A0A1U9NDZ8-F1
#
_entry.id   AF-A0A1U9NDZ8-F1
#
_cell.length_a   1.000
_cell.length_b   1.000
_cell.length_c   1.000
_cell.angle_alpha   90.00
_cell.angle_beta   90.00
_cell.angle_gamma   90.00
#
_symmetry.space_group_name_H-M   'P 1'
#
loop_
_entity.id
_entity.type
_entity.pdbx_description
1 polymer ?
#
loop_
_entity_poly.entity_id
_entity_poly.type
_entity_poly.pdbx_seq_one_letter_code
_entity_poly.pdbx_strand_id
1 'polypeptide(L)'
;MRTFIRHPTSIPIQVCAGGDESARVRVRNLSAGGLCFITDKPVKVGTRVEFDIPITSPDYHGSGVIVWRREQGPDSYEVGVRFTSDDEFFRTRMVEQVCQIEDYRQRLALKGRNLTSEEAALEWIARYSAQFDQPGIH
;
A
#
# COMPACT_ATOMS: atom_id res chain seq x y z
N MET A 1 16.30 -7.00 16.84
CA MET A 1 16.28 -6.41 15.48
C MET A 1 15.27 -7.18 14.66
N ARG A 2 14.06 -6.64 14.41
CA ARG A 2 13.07 -7.29 13.54
C ARG A 2 13.28 -6.77 12.13
N THR A 3 13.88 -7.60 11.27
CA THR A 3 14.12 -7.28 9.86
C THR A 3 12.89 -7.71 9.08
N PHE A 4 12.09 -6.75 8.61
CA PHE A 4 10.93 -7.06 7.78
C PHE A 4 11.35 -7.10 6.30
N ILE A 5 10.94 -8.15 5.59
CA ILE A 5 11.15 -8.23 4.14
C ILE A 5 10.31 -7.13 3.49
N ARG A 6 10.95 -6.34 2.62
CA ARG A 6 10.27 -5.32 1.81
C ARG A 6 9.86 -5.94 0.49
N HIS A 7 8.57 -5.93 0.22
CA HIS A 7 8.03 -6.36 -1.05
C HIS A 7 7.91 -5.11 -1.95
N PRO A 8 8.70 -5.02 -3.03
CA PRO A 8 8.47 -3.99 -4.03
C PRO A 8 7.09 -4.23 -4.61
N THR A 9 6.28 -3.17 -4.64
CA THR A 9 4.91 -3.25 -5.13
C THR A 9 4.51 -1.88 -5.67
N SER A 10 3.36 -1.79 -6.33
CA SER A 10 2.78 -0.53 -6.80
C SER A 10 1.28 -0.52 -6.51
N ILE A 11 0.93 -0.96 -5.29
CA ILE A 11 -0.44 -1.01 -4.82
C ILE A 11 -0.93 0.42 -4.57
N PRO A 12 -2.08 0.82 -5.14
CA PRO A 12 -2.70 2.08 -4.80
C PRO A 12 -3.23 2.01 -3.36
N ILE A 13 -2.94 3.04 -2.57
CA ILE A 13 -3.47 3.19 -1.22
C ILE A 13 -4.11 4.57 -1.07
N GLN A 14 -5.04 4.69 -0.15
CA GLN A 14 -5.52 5.98 0.32
C GLN A 14 -4.74 6.35 1.58
N VAL A 15 -4.24 7.58 1.66
CA VAL A 15 -3.51 8.09 2.82
C VAL A 15 -4.14 9.40 3.27
N CYS A 16 -4.49 9.48 4.55
CA CYS A 16 -4.99 10.67 5.22
C CYS A 16 -3.95 11.14 6.23
N ALA A 17 -3.48 12.38 6.12
CA ALA A 17 -2.54 12.97 7.06
C ALA A 17 -3.28 13.89 8.04
N GLY A 18 -3.48 13.46 9.27
CA GLY A 18 -3.91 14.34 10.38
C GLY A 18 -5.16 15.21 10.12
N GLY A 19 -6.19 14.67 9.46
CA GLY A 19 -7.45 15.37 9.20
C GLY A 19 -7.53 16.14 7.88
N ASP A 20 -6.48 16.10 7.05
CA ASP A 20 -6.54 16.55 5.66
C ASP A 20 -7.32 15.57 4.77
N GLU A 21 -7.75 16.07 3.60
CA GLU A 21 -8.34 15.24 2.55
C GLU A 21 -7.45 14.07 2.15
N SER A 22 -8.06 12.89 2.04
CA SER A 22 -7.44 11.65 1.61
C SER A 22 -6.74 11.82 0.27
N ALA A 23 -5.44 11.57 0.23
CA ALA A 23 -4.66 11.53 -1.00
C ALA A 23 -4.54 10.08 -1.48
N ARG A 24 -4.84 9.83 -2.75
CA ARG A 24 -4.56 8.53 -3.38
C ARG A 24 -3.10 8.51 -3.81
N VAL A 25 -2.29 7.67 -3.18
CA VAL A 25 -0.85 7.54 -3.45
C VAL A 25 -0.48 6.11 -3.79
N ARG A 26 0.71 5.91 -4.36
CA ARG A 26 1.21 4.59 -4.72
C ARG A 26 2.27 4.12 -3.74
N VAL A 27 2.08 2.92 -3.18
CA VAL A 27 3.11 2.28 -2.36
C VAL A 27 4.24 1.83 -3.26
N ARG A 28 5.47 2.24 -2.96
CA ARG A 28 6.69 1.79 -3.62
C ARG A 28 7.22 0.49 -3.03
N ASN A 29 7.10 0.33 -1.71
CA ASN A 29 7.38 -0.94 -1.04
C ASN A 29 6.58 -1.07 0.25
N LEU A 30 6.21 -2.31 0.57
CA LEU A 30 5.43 -2.68 1.75
C LEU A 30 6.15 -3.75 2.55
N SER A 31 6.01 -3.70 3.87
CA SER A 31 6.50 -4.70 4.81
C SER A 31 5.57 -4.77 6.02
N ALA A 32 5.72 -5.77 6.88
CA ALA A 32 4.97 -5.81 8.15
C ALA A 32 5.38 -4.69 9.13
N GLY A 33 6.49 -3.99 8.91
CA GLY A 33 6.93 -2.87 9.76
C GLY A 33 6.49 -1.48 9.28
N GLY A 34 6.03 -1.37 8.04
CA GLY A 34 5.79 -0.08 7.41
C GLY A 34 5.72 -0.12 5.89
N LEU A 35 5.44 1.04 5.32
CA LEU A 35 5.33 1.26 3.88
C LEU A 35 6.12 2.48 3.43
N CYS A 36 6.43 2.52 2.15
CA CYS A 36 7.02 3.68 1.48
C CYS A 36 6.12 4.08 0.32
N PHE A 37 5.85 5.37 0.14
CA PHE A 37 5.09 5.90 -1.00
C PHE A 37 5.69 7.21 -1.50
N ILE A 38 5.22 7.68 -2.65
CA ILE A 38 5.56 8.98 -3.22
C ILE A 38 4.31 9.87 -3.18
N THR A 39 4.48 11.13 -2.80
CA THR A 39 3.43 12.15 -2.77
C THR A 39 3.97 13.48 -3.28
N ASP A 40 3.09 14.28 -3.85
CA ASP A 40 3.34 15.67 -4.25
C ASP A 40 3.09 16.66 -3.11
N LYS A 41 2.34 16.24 -2.09
CA LYS A 41 2.06 17.07 -0.91
C LYS A 41 3.28 17.13 0.03
N PRO A 42 3.65 18.33 0.53
CA PRO A 42 4.71 18.45 1.51
C PRO A 42 4.31 17.79 2.84
N VAL A 43 5.06 16.78 3.27
CA VAL A 43 4.82 16.06 4.52
C VAL A 43 5.89 16.33 5.58
N LYS A 44 5.56 16.20 6.86
CA LYS A 44 6.51 16.37 7.98
C LYS A 44 6.81 15.04 8.66
N VAL A 45 8.08 14.84 9.04
CA VAL A 45 8.47 13.70 9.89
C VAL A 45 7.81 13.86 11.26
N GLY A 46 7.31 12.75 11.82
CA GLY A 46 6.52 12.74 13.04
C GLY A 46 5.01 12.88 12.81
N THR A 47 4.56 13.25 11.61
CA THR A 47 3.13 13.30 11.29
C THR A 47 2.51 11.91 11.32
N ARG A 48 1.39 11.78 12.03
CA ARG A 48 0.56 10.58 12.03
C ARG A 48 -0.29 10.55 10.76
N VAL A 49 -0.31 9.39 10.14
CA VAL A 49 -1.09 9.12 8.92
C VAL A 49 -1.97 7.90 9.15
N GLU A 50 -3.15 7.95 8.58
CA GLU A 50 -4.05 6.82 8.44
C GLU A 50 -4.07 6.40 6.97
N PHE A 51 -4.24 5.12 6.71
CA PHE A 51 -4.20 4.62 5.35
C PHE A 51 -5.02 3.35 5.18
N ASP A 52 -5.59 3.24 3.98
CA ASP A 52 -6.43 2.13 3.56
C ASP A 52 -5.79 1.43 2.37
N ILE A 53 -5.62 0.11 2.52
CA ILE A 53 -4.96 -0.75 1.55
C ILE A 53 -5.96 -1.80 1.07
N PRO A 54 -6.58 -1.60 -0.10
CA PRO A 54 -7.66 -2.45 -0.59
C PRO A 54 -7.12 -3.71 -1.28
N ILE A 55 -6.31 -4.49 -0.55
CA ILE A 55 -5.71 -5.75 -1.05
C ILE A 55 -6.08 -6.97 -0.20
N THR A 56 -6.65 -6.74 0.98
CA THR A 56 -7.16 -7.80 1.87
C THR A 56 -8.68 -7.74 1.89
N SER A 57 -9.33 -8.83 2.32
CA SER A 57 -10.76 -8.85 2.62
C SER A 57 -10.96 -9.19 4.11
N PRO A 58 -11.41 -8.25 4.95
CA PRO A 58 -11.71 -6.85 4.63
C PRO A 58 -10.46 -6.01 4.32
N ASP A 59 -10.64 -4.82 3.75
CA ASP A 59 -9.55 -3.87 3.46
C ASP A 59 -8.69 -3.62 4.71
N TYR A 60 -7.38 -3.50 4.52
CA TYR A 60 -6.49 -3.23 5.62
C TYR A 60 -6.53 -1.74 5.93
N HIS A 61 -7.12 -1.41 7.08
CA HIS A 61 -7.13 -0.07 7.65
C HIS A 61 -6.01 0.03 8.69
N GLY A 62 -5.09 0.96 8.48
CA GLY A 62 -3.89 1.10 9.29
C GLY A 62 -3.60 2.53 9.70
N SER A 63 -2.80 2.67 10.76
CA SER A 63 -2.18 3.94 11.10
C SER A 63 -0.67 3.79 11.22
N GLY A 64 0.03 4.89 10.99
CA GLY A 64 1.48 4.95 11.06
C GLY A 64 1.98 6.37 11.29
N VAL A 65 3.30 6.48 11.44
CA VAL A 65 4.00 7.75 11.60
C VAL A 65 5.06 7.87 10.53
N ILE A 66 5.14 9.04 9.91
CA ILE A 66 6.21 9.36 8.97
C ILE A 66 7.54 9.41 9.74
N VAL A 67 8.46 8.51 9.41
CA VAL A 67 9.77 8.38 10.08
C VAL A 67 10.90 9.02 9.29
N TRP A 68 10.73 9.20 7.99
CA TRP A 68 11.66 9.94 7.14
C TRP A 68 10.94 10.44 5.87
N ARG A 69 11.50 11.48 5.26
CA ARG A 69 11.11 11.97 3.93
C ARG A 69 12.36 12.27 3.11
N ARG A 70 12.27 12.13 1.78
CA ARG A 70 13.32 12.49 0.83
C ARG A 70 12.71 13.20 -0.37
N GLU A 71 13.28 14.33 -0.75
CA GLU A 71 12.93 15.03 -1.99
C GLU A 71 13.49 14.26 -3.18
N GLN A 72 12.64 14.00 -4.18
CA GLN A 72 12.99 13.31 -5.42
C GLN A 72 12.94 14.23 -6.65
N GLY A 73 12.35 15.42 -6.50
CA GLY A 73 12.19 16.44 -7.54
C GLY A 73 11.28 17.57 -7.05
N PRO A 74 10.97 18.55 -7.92
CA PRO A 74 9.95 19.57 -7.62
C PRO A 74 8.62 18.88 -7.29
N ASP A 75 8.04 19.23 -6.14
CA ASP A 75 6.77 18.68 -5.65
C ASP A 75 6.71 17.14 -5.70
N SER A 76 7.80 16.46 -5.33
CA SER A 76 7.85 15.00 -5.27
C SER A 76 8.65 14.55 -4.05
N TYR A 77 7.96 13.91 -3.11
CA TYR A 77 8.51 13.44 -1.85
C TYR A 77 8.34 11.93 -1.74
N GLU A 78 9.44 11.23 -1.52
CA GLU A 78 9.43 9.85 -1.07
C GLU A 78 9.33 9.81 0.45
N VAL A 79 8.39 9.05 0.97
CA VAL A 79 7.99 9.09 2.38
C VAL A 79 7.98 7.69 2.94
N GLY A 80 8.70 7.50 4.05
CA GLY A 80 8.68 6.27 4.83
C GLY A 80 7.75 6.37 6.03
N VAL A 81 6.80 5.45 6.12
CA VAL A 81 5.86 5.33 7.24
C VAL A 81 6.16 4.06 8.02
N ARG A 82 6.27 4.20 9.34
CA ARG A 82 6.30 3.08 10.28
C ARG A 82 4.89 2.85 10.81
N PHE A 83 4.43 1.60 10.81
CA PHE A 83 3.12 1.27 11.36
C PHE A 83 3.09 1.46 12.87
N THR A 84 1.96 2.00 13.35
CA THR A 84 1.64 2.15 14.78
C THR A 84 0.49 1.23 15.21
N SER A 85 -0.19 0.56 14.28
CA SER A 85 -1.15 -0.50 14.61
C SER A 85 -0.42 -1.72 15.19
N ASP A 86 -0.93 -2.23 16.32
CA ASP A 86 -0.40 -3.43 16.97
C ASP A 86 -0.93 -4.73 16.36
N ASP A 87 -1.77 -4.65 15.33
CA ASP A 87 -2.36 -5.84 14.73
C ASP A 87 -1.35 -6.59 13.83
N GLU A 88 -0.56 -7.48 14.43
CA GLU A 88 0.40 -8.34 13.73
C GLU A 88 -0.28 -9.32 12.76
N PHE A 89 -1.49 -9.79 13.08
CA PHE A 89 -2.23 -10.72 12.24
C PHE A 89 -2.60 -10.04 10.92
N PHE A 90 -3.24 -8.88 10.97
CA PHE A 90 -3.64 -8.15 9.77
C PHE A 90 -2.43 -7.69 8.95
N ARG A 91 -1.33 -7.26 9.60
CA ARG A 91 -0.07 -6.90 8.90
C ARG A 91 0.54 -8.09 8.16
N THR A 92 0.49 -9.28 8.75
CA THR A 92 0.99 -10.50 8.13
C THR A 92 0.12 -10.87 6.92
N ARG A 93 -1.21 -10.85 7.06
CA ARG A 93 -2.16 -11.10 5.97
C ARG A 93 -1.98 -10.14 4.80
N MET A 94 -1.76 -8.86 5.09
CA MET A 94 -1.48 -7.84 4.08
C MET A 94 -0.20 -8.17 3.29
N VAL A 95 0.89 -8.55 3.98
CA VAL A 95 2.14 -8.98 3.30
C VAL A 95 1.94 -10.26 2.47
N GLU A 96 1.18 -11.22 2.97
CA GLU A 96 0.82 -12.44 2.21
C GLU A 96 0.11 -12.08 0.90
N GLN A 97 -0.82 -11.12 0.90
CA GLN A 97 -1.51 -10.68 -0.31
C GLN A 97 -0.55 -10.05 -1.31
N VAL A 98 0.42 -9.25 -0.86
CA VAL A 98 1.45 -8.70 -1.77
C VAL A 98 2.28 -9.82 -2.41
N CYS A 99 2.65 -10.85 -1.64
CA CYS A 99 3.34 -12.01 -2.19
C CYS A 99 2.50 -12.72 -3.27
N GLN A 100 1.19 -12.86 -3.05
CA GLN A 100 0.28 -13.48 -4.02
C GLN A 100 0.15 -12.67 -5.30
N ILE A 101 0.08 -11.34 -5.20
CA ILE A 101 0.05 -10.43 -6.37
C ILE A 101 1.33 -10.57 -7.20
N GLU A 102 2.49 -10.58 -6.56
CA GLU A 102 3.77 -10.68 -7.27
C GLU A 102 3.96 -12.06 -7.91
N ASP A 103 3.57 -13.13 -7.22
CA ASP A 103 3.57 -14.47 -7.79
C ASP A 103 2.57 -14.58 -8.96
N TYR A 104 1.39 -14.01 -8.85
CA TYR A 104 0.42 -13.90 -9.94
C TYR A 104 1.00 -13.22 -11.18
N ARG A 105 1.66 -12.07 -10.98
CA ARG A 105 2.37 -11.34 -12.05
C ARG A 105 3.43 -12.20 -12.73
N GLN A 106 4.24 -12.91 -11.94
CA GLN A 106 5.28 -13.79 -12.48
C GLN A 106 4.69 -14.96 -13.27
N ARG A 107 3.61 -15.60 -12.77
CA ARG A 107 2.92 -16.68 -13.50
C ARG A 107 2.33 -16.21 -14.83
N LEU A 108 1.83 -14.98 -14.90
CA LEU A 108 1.35 -14.40 -16.14
C LEU A 108 2.48 -14.10 -17.12
N ALA A 109 3.62 -13.61 -16.63
CA ALA A 109 4.81 -13.37 -17.46
C ALA A 109 5.30 -14.66 -18.12
N LEU A 110 5.28 -15.79 -17.39
CA LEU A 110 5.60 -17.13 -17.95
C LEU A 110 4.64 -17.57 -19.08
N LYS A 111 3.43 -17.01 -19.11
CA LYS A 111 2.42 -17.24 -20.16
C LYS A 111 2.46 -16.17 -21.26
N GLY A 112 3.48 -15.31 -21.27
CA GLY A 112 3.66 -14.23 -22.25
C GLY A 112 2.88 -12.95 -21.94
N ARG A 113 2.17 -12.87 -20.80
CA ARG A 113 1.48 -11.65 -20.34
C ARG A 113 2.37 -10.89 -19.36
N ASN A 114 3.14 -9.93 -19.86
CA ASN A 114 3.97 -9.06 -19.02
C ASN A 114 3.14 -7.91 -18.47
N LEU A 115 2.80 -7.97 -17.19
CA LEU A 115 2.15 -6.88 -16.46
C LEU A 115 3.18 -6.15 -15.59
N THR A 116 2.97 -4.85 -15.45
CA THR A 116 3.59 -4.05 -14.37
C THR A 116 3.07 -4.50 -13.00
N SER A 117 3.77 -4.15 -11.92
CA SER A 117 3.27 -4.42 -10.56
C SER A 117 1.94 -3.71 -10.28
N GLU A 118 1.70 -2.54 -10.89
CA GLU A 118 0.43 -1.82 -10.77
C GLU A 118 -0.70 -2.56 -11.49
N GLU A 119 -0.49 -2.96 -12.75
CA GLU A 119 -1.51 -3.70 -13.50
C GLU A 119 -1.83 -5.04 -12.84
N ALA A 120 -0.82 -5.75 -12.32
CA ALA A 120 -1.04 -6.99 -11.60
C ALA A 120 -1.81 -6.77 -10.29
N ALA A 121 -1.51 -5.70 -9.54
CA ALA A 121 -2.25 -5.35 -8.33
C ALA A 121 -3.70 -4.97 -8.66
N LEU A 122 -3.94 -4.15 -9.68
CA LEU A 122 -5.28 -3.76 -10.11
C LEU A 122 -6.07 -4.95 -10.64
N GLU A 123 -5.47 -5.83 -11.44
CA GLU A 123 -6.10 -7.05 -11.95
C GLU A 123 -6.39 -8.03 -10.81
N TRP A 124 -5.49 -8.16 -9.83
CA TRP A 124 -5.71 -8.96 -8.62
C TRP A 124 -6.87 -8.40 -7.79
N ILE A 125 -6.86 -7.10 -7.49
CA ILE A 125 -7.94 -6.42 -6.79
C ILE A 125 -9.24 -6.63 -7.57
N ALA A 126 -9.32 -6.33 -8.87
CA ALA A 126 -10.55 -6.55 -9.63
C ALA A 126 -11.04 -8.01 -9.63
N ARG A 127 -10.14 -9.00 -9.64
CA ARG A 127 -10.51 -10.43 -9.65
C ARG A 127 -10.94 -10.97 -8.29
N TYR A 128 -10.34 -10.47 -7.22
CA TYR A 128 -10.47 -11.02 -5.87
C TYR A 128 -11.20 -10.07 -4.90
N SER A 129 -11.40 -8.80 -5.27
CA SER A 129 -12.22 -7.80 -4.56
C SER A 129 -13.60 -7.55 -5.19
N ALA A 130 -13.89 -8.10 -6.38
CA ALA A 130 -15.20 -7.98 -7.08
C ALA A 130 -16.41 -8.56 -6.33
N GLN A 131 -16.29 -8.83 -5.03
CA GLN A 131 -17.43 -8.97 -4.12
C GLN A 131 -17.95 -7.63 -3.55
N PHE A 132 -17.31 -6.48 -3.81
CA PHE A 132 -17.62 -5.26 -3.02
C PHE A 132 -17.95 -3.96 -3.78
N ASP A 133 -18.27 -4.00 -5.07
CA ASP A 133 -19.05 -2.93 -5.70
C ASP A 133 -20.53 -3.34 -5.82
N GLN A 134 -21.21 -3.40 -4.67
CA GLN A 134 -22.57 -2.89 -4.62
C GLN A 134 -22.54 -1.69 -3.67
N PRO A 135 -22.72 -0.44 -4.17
CA PRO A 135 -23.08 0.65 -3.30
C PRO A 135 -24.46 0.31 -2.72
N GLY A 136 -24.46 -0.21 -1.50
CA GLY A 136 -25.65 -0.34 -0.69
C GLY A 136 -26.18 1.07 -0.44
N ILE A 137 -27.13 1.49 -1.26
CA ILE A 137 -28.16 2.43 -0.84
C ILE A 137 -28.78 1.80 0.40
N HIS A 138 -28.57 2.41 1.57
CA HIS A 138 -29.58 2.55 2.63
C HIS A 138 -29.10 3.50 3.72
#